data_AF-A0A9W8E9Q1-F1
#
_entry.id   AF-A0A9W8E9Q1-F1
#
_cell.length_a   1.000
_cell.length_b   1.000
_cell.length_c   1.000
_cell.angle_alpha   90.00
_cell.angle_beta   90.00
_cell.angle_gamma   90.00
#
_symmetry.space_group_name_H-M   'P 1'
#
loop_
_entity.id
_entity.type
_entity.pdbx_description
1 polymer ?
#
loop_
_entity_poly.entity_id
_entity_poly.type
_entity_poly.pdbx_seq_one_letter_code
_entity_poly.pdbx_strand_id
1 'polypeptide(L)'
;MPGGASVYRATTGILRPLSRWHGVTQFHYDLQVAQRQQRSVHNKSPAEPGVRSVRSEARARIAAVDAIRPFDNASPLTDQFHRKHTYLRISLTERCNLRCMYCMPEEGVSLTPSGQLLTTEEIVYLASVFVKQGVTKIRLTGGEPTIRKDFVDLVGHLNLLRSWGLQSITVTTNGIALRRKLPQLVENGLDGINFSLDTLDPLQFQLLTRRNGMERVLESIQMASEYSQLNVKINCVVMRQINEGEVPDFVQYTQHHPVTVRFIEYMPFDGNRWSQHKLVPYRDLLQAIRERFGEPVKLTDEAHDTTKAYCIPGFQGKFGFITSMTDHFCHTCNRVRITADGNLKVCLFGNAEVSLRDYIRQFKTKELDAIRANQHDPTLLAACLAEILEGKDQPLLDIIHDAVQKKKAKHAGMHNIAKSHNRPMILIGG
;
A
#
# COMPACT_ATOMS: atom_id res chain seq x y z
N MET A 1 -0.44 39.24 55.74
CA MET A 1 -0.98 37.90 55.47
C MET A 1 -0.11 37.24 54.40
N PRO A 2 0.93 36.46 54.76
CA PRO A 2 1.84 35.80 53.82
C PRO A 2 1.51 34.32 53.60
N GLY A 3 2.08 33.76 52.52
CA GLY A 3 2.46 32.34 52.34
C GLY A 3 1.37 31.42 51.79
N GLY A 4 1.53 30.67 50.69
CA GLY A 4 2.73 30.28 49.94
C GLY A 4 3.09 28.80 50.17
N ALA A 5 2.91 28.00 49.12
CA ALA A 5 3.65 26.79 48.73
C ALA A 5 3.89 25.64 49.72
N SER A 6 3.30 24.49 49.36
CA SER A 6 3.97 23.24 48.97
C SER A 6 4.95 22.51 49.91
N VAL A 7 4.92 21.19 49.72
CA VAL A 7 5.94 20.16 49.87
C VAL A 7 6.07 19.31 51.16
N TYR A 8 6.14 17.99 50.87
CA TYR A 8 7.04 16.95 51.40
C TYR A 8 6.57 15.95 52.47
N ARG A 9 6.73 14.67 52.09
CA ARG A 9 7.32 13.50 52.80
C ARG A 9 6.94 13.19 54.25
N ALA A 10 6.66 11.90 54.48
CA ALA A 10 6.92 11.18 55.74
C ALA A 10 6.96 9.66 55.41
N THR A 11 8.12 8.97 55.42
CA THR A 11 8.90 8.37 56.54
C THR A 11 8.43 6.99 57.01
N THR A 12 9.29 6.01 56.69
CA THR A 12 9.82 4.90 57.50
C THR A 12 9.30 4.68 58.94
N GLY A 13 8.78 3.46 59.18
CA GLY A 13 9.25 2.45 60.15
C GLY A 13 9.18 2.71 61.67
N ILE A 14 8.69 1.72 62.44
CA ILE A 14 9.43 1.00 63.53
C ILE A 14 8.51 0.07 64.39
N LEU A 15 8.92 -1.22 64.43
CA LEU A 15 8.99 -2.26 65.48
C LEU A 15 7.80 -2.68 66.41
N ARG A 16 7.34 -3.94 66.20
CA ARG A 16 7.43 -5.19 67.04
C ARG A 16 7.20 -5.12 68.57
N PRO A 17 6.72 -6.22 69.25
CA PRO A 17 7.28 -7.59 69.16
C PRO A 17 6.19 -8.72 69.31
N LEU A 18 6.40 -10.05 69.37
CA LEU A 18 7.36 -10.91 70.10
C LEU A 18 7.14 -12.40 69.64
N SER A 19 8.24 -13.17 69.53
CA SER A 19 8.42 -14.64 69.81
C SER A 19 7.52 -15.74 69.19
N ARG A 20 7.96 -16.96 68.83
CA ARG A 20 9.26 -17.66 68.72
C ARG A 20 9.02 -19.03 68.00
N TRP A 21 9.89 -19.40 67.04
CA TRP A 21 10.55 -20.70 66.75
C TRP A 21 9.73 -22.01 66.60
N HIS A 22 9.91 -22.92 65.61
CA HIS A 22 11.11 -23.52 64.94
C HIS A 22 10.72 -23.93 63.49
N GLY A 23 11.52 -23.82 62.41
CA GLY A 23 12.76 -24.53 62.06
C GLY A 23 12.46 -25.95 61.50
N VAL A 24 12.97 -26.50 60.38
CA VAL A 24 14.16 -26.23 59.56
C VAL A 24 14.13 -27.22 58.35
N THR A 25 14.48 -26.76 57.13
CA THR A 25 15.16 -27.45 55.97
C THR A 25 14.60 -28.75 55.35
N GLN A 26 14.90 -29.19 54.12
CA GLN A 26 15.49 -28.69 52.86
C GLN A 26 15.52 -29.90 51.91
N PHE A 27 15.06 -29.70 50.68
CA PHE A 27 15.46 -30.35 49.42
C PHE A 27 16.05 -31.79 49.38
N HIS A 28 15.37 -32.60 48.54
CA HIS A 28 15.90 -33.37 47.40
C HIS A 28 16.24 -34.88 47.50
N TYR A 29 15.71 -35.56 46.48
CA TYR A 29 16.20 -36.72 45.72
C TYR A 29 15.75 -38.15 46.10
N ASP A 30 14.95 -38.71 45.17
CA ASP A 30 14.93 -40.08 44.63
C ASP A 30 15.24 -41.27 45.54
N LEU A 31 14.33 -42.24 45.57
CA LEU A 31 14.58 -43.57 44.96
C LEU A 31 13.38 -44.51 45.12
N GLN A 32 13.22 -45.30 44.07
CA GLN A 32 12.40 -46.49 43.92
C GLN A 32 12.36 -47.37 45.18
N VAL A 33 11.21 -48.00 45.43
CA VAL A 33 11.07 -49.47 45.54
C VAL A 33 9.59 -49.81 45.78
N ALA A 34 9.07 -50.62 44.88
CA ALA A 34 7.76 -51.25 44.92
C ALA A 34 7.65 -52.31 46.03
N GLN A 35 6.46 -52.44 46.61
CA GLN A 35 5.85 -53.62 47.27
C GLN A 35 4.66 -53.04 48.06
N ARG A 36 3.42 -53.53 48.07
CA ARG A 36 2.74 -54.78 47.74
C ARG A 36 1.26 -54.36 47.67
N GLN A 37 0.51 -54.57 46.59
CA GLN A 37 -0.12 -55.84 46.22
C GLN A 37 -0.82 -56.51 47.42
N GLN A 38 -2.04 -57.02 47.40
CA GLN A 38 -3.12 -57.30 46.46
C GLN A 38 -4.24 -57.77 47.42
N ARG A 39 -5.53 -57.56 47.21
CA ARG A 39 -6.45 -58.38 46.41
C ARG A 39 -7.83 -57.77 46.66
N SER A 40 -8.61 -57.48 45.63
CA SER A 40 -9.63 -58.42 45.18
C SER A 40 -10.02 -58.12 43.72
N VAL A 41 -10.18 -59.21 42.98
CA VAL A 41 -10.38 -59.32 41.52
C VAL A 41 -11.87 -59.53 41.24
N HIS A 42 -12.27 -59.23 39.99
CA HIS A 42 -13.57 -59.46 39.30
C HIS A 42 -14.38 -58.16 39.19
N ASN A 43 -14.78 -57.66 38.01
CA ASN A 43 -15.11 -58.33 36.75
C ASN A 43 -14.96 -57.31 35.59
N LYS A 44 -14.26 -57.67 34.50
CA LYS A 44 -14.23 -56.88 33.25
C LYS A 44 -15.36 -57.35 32.35
N SER A 45 -16.24 -56.44 31.94
CA SER A 45 -17.07 -56.60 30.74
C SER A 45 -16.53 -55.67 29.64
N PRO A 46 -16.51 -56.08 28.36
CA PRO A 46 -15.98 -55.26 27.27
C PRO A 46 -16.96 -54.11 26.96
N ALA A 47 -16.45 -52.87 27.01
CA ALA A 47 -17.22 -51.69 26.61
C ALA A 47 -17.43 -51.69 25.08
N GLU A 48 -18.68 -51.46 24.67
CA GLU A 48 -19.12 -51.34 23.29
C GLU A 48 -18.35 -50.28 22.50
N PRO A 49 -18.22 -50.43 21.16
CA PRO A 49 -17.48 -49.49 20.34
C PRO A 49 -18.20 -48.14 20.22
N GLY A 50 -17.71 -47.17 20.98
CA GLY A 50 -17.49 -45.80 20.51
C GLY A 50 -18.72 -44.97 20.12
N VAL A 51 -19.54 -44.58 21.10
CA VAL A 51 -20.41 -43.40 20.94
C VAL A 51 -19.52 -42.15 21.03
N ARG A 52 -19.15 -41.58 19.88
CA ARG A 52 -18.50 -40.26 19.85
C ARG A 52 -19.47 -39.27 20.48
N SER A 53 -19.01 -38.50 21.47
CA SER A 53 -19.86 -37.46 22.07
C SER A 53 -20.32 -36.51 20.97
N VAL A 54 -21.58 -36.04 21.05
CA VAL A 54 -22.14 -35.05 20.11
C VAL A 54 -21.19 -33.85 19.95
N ARG A 55 -20.44 -33.49 21.00
CA ARG A 55 -19.46 -32.39 20.99
C ARG A 55 -18.20 -32.69 20.17
N SER A 56 -17.68 -33.92 20.19
CA SER A 56 -16.52 -34.31 19.38
C SER A 56 -16.91 -34.50 17.92
N GLU A 57 -18.12 -34.98 17.66
CA GLU A 57 -18.67 -35.13 16.31
C GLU A 57 -19.02 -33.76 15.68
N ALA A 58 -19.57 -32.83 16.46
CA ALA A 58 -19.77 -31.45 16.05
C ALA A 58 -18.43 -30.75 15.76
N ARG A 59 -17.40 -30.92 16.62
CA ARG A 59 -16.05 -30.36 16.35
C ARG A 59 -15.43 -30.94 15.09
N ALA A 60 -15.56 -32.24 14.85
CA ALA A 60 -15.04 -32.87 13.64
C ALA A 60 -15.80 -32.41 12.38
N ARG A 61 -17.12 -32.23 12.47
CA ARG A 61 -17.94 -31.68 11.38
C ARG A 61 -17.64 -30.20 11.10
N ILE A 62 -17.48 -29.38 12.14
CA ILE A 62 -17.07 -27.97 11.99
C ILE A 62 -15.68 -27.91 11.36
N ALA A 63 -14.70 -28.68 11.86
CA ALA A 63 -13.37 -28.74 11.26
C ALA A 63 -13.39 -29.24 9.81
N ALA A 64 -14.28 -30.17 9.45
CA ALA A 64 -14.46 -30.64 8.08
C ALA A 64 -15.13 -29.58 7.19
N VAL A 65 -16.10 -28.84 7.70
CA VAL A 65 -16.73 -27.70 7.00
C VAL A 65 -15.74 -26.55 6.81
N ASP A 66 -14.92 -26.26 7.83
CA ASP A 66 -13.86 -25.25 7.75
C ASP A 66 -12.71 -25.70 6.82
N ALA A 67 -12.49 -27.01 6.69
CA ALA A 67 -11.52 -27.59 5.75
C ALA A 67 -12.04 -27.64 4.31
N ILE A 68 -13.37 -27.64 4.10
CA ILE A 68 -13.99 -27.45 2.79
C ILE A 68 -13.86 -25.96 2.45
N ARG A 69 -12.78 -25.60 1.74
CA ARG A 69 -12.71 -24.30 1.05
C ARG A 69 -13.79 -24.33 -0.04
N PRO A 70 -14.85 -23.49 0.00
CA PRO A 70 -15.97 -23.59 -0.94
C PRO A 70 -15.61 -23.22 -2.40
N PHE A 71 -14.35 -22.91 -2.67
CA PHE A 71 -13.89 -22.36 -3.94
C PHE A 71 -12.51 -22.91 -4.29
N ASP A 72 -12.46 -24.15 -4.76
CA ASP A 72 -11.36 -24.60 -5.62
C ASP A 72 -11.32 -23.69 -6.86
N ASN A 73 -10.16 -23.04 -7.10
CA ASN A 73 -9.79 -22.05 -8.14
C ASN A 73 -9.76 -20.55 -7.78
N ALA A 74 -9.82 -20.14 -6.51
CA ALA A 74 -9.66 -18.74 -6.15
C ALA A 74 -8.19 -18.29 -6.17
N SER A 75 -7.78 -17.52 -7.19
CA SER A 75 -6.48 -16.82 -7.21
C SER A 75 -6.22 -16.16 -5.83
N PRO A 76 -4.99 -16.24 -5.26
CA PRO A 76 -4.62 -15.61 -3.98
C PRO A 76 -4.97 -14.11 -3.92
N LEU A 77 -5.19 -13.49 -5.07
CA LEU A 77 -5.51 -12.08 -5.24
C LEU A 77 -7.02 -11.80 -5.39
N THR A 78 -7.89 -12.74 -5.01
CA THR A 78 -9.34 -12.54 -4.98
C THR A 78 -9.81 -12.40 -3.53
N ASP A 79 -10.60 -11.38 -3.23
CA ASP A 79 -11.13 -11.14 -1.89
C ASP A 79 -12.55 -11.72 -1.67
N GLN A 80 -13.08 -11.53 -0.45
CA GLN A 80 -14.42 -11.99 -0.03
C GLN A 80 -15.59 -11.35 -0.80
N PHE A 81 -15.32 -10.31 -1.59
CA PHE A 81 -16.31 -9.59 -2.40
C PHE A 81 -16.14 -9.92 -3.89
N HIS A 82 -15.39 -10.98 -4.22
CA HIS A 82 -15.09 -11.43 -5.57
C HIS A 82 -14.36 -10.38 -6.43
N ARG A 83 -13.66 -9.43 -5.81
CA ARG A 83 -12.83 -8.47 -6.53
C ARG A 83 -11.48 -9.12 -6.81
N LYS A 84 -11.15 -9.30 -8.10
CA LYS A 84 -9.82 -9.73 -8.52
C LYS A 84 -8.85 -8.56 -8.49
N HIS A 85 -7.76 -8.68 -7.73
CA HIS A 85 -6.76 -7.62 -7.62
C HIS A 85 -5.68 -7.75 -8.69
N THR A 86 -5.88 -7.02 -9.79
CA THR A 86 -4.98 -7.02 -10.96
C THR A 86 -4.01 -5.84 -10.98
N TYR A 87 -4.08 -4.94 -9.99
CA TYR A 87 -3.28 -3.72 -9.93
C TYR A 87 -2.41 -3.65 -8.67
N LEU A 88 -1.09 -3.84 -8.84
CA LEU A 88 -0.10 -3.68 -7.79
C LEU A 88 0.49 -2.27 -7.79
N ARG A 89 0.54 -1.61 -6.62
CA ARG A 89 1.37 -0.41 -6.42
C ARG A 89 2.58 -0.77 -5.56
N ILE A 90 3.75 -0.29 -5.95
CA ILE A 90 5.00 -0.52 -5.22
C ILE A 90 5.58 0.84 -4.85
N SER A 91 5.75 1.09 -3.56
CA SER A 91 6.48 2.26 -3.05
C SER A 91 7.97 1.92 -3.04
N LEU A 92 8.79 2.67 -3.77
CA LEU A 92 10.19 2.34 -4.02
C LEU A 92 11.17 2.96 -3.03
N THR A 93 10.74 4.01 -2.35
CA THR A 93 11.55 4.80 -1.42
C THR A 93 10.60 5.65 -0.57
N GLU A 94 11.06 6.11 0.59
CA GLU A 94 10.33 7.10 1.40
C GLU A 94 10.91 8.51 1.24
N ARG A 95 12.01 8.64 0.48
CA ARG A 95 12.65 9.93 0.23
C ARG A 95 11.92 10.69 -0.86
N CYS A 96 11.83 12.01 -0.70
CA CYS A 96 11.28 12.91 -1.70
C CYS A 96 12.08 14.21 -1.73
N ASN A 97 12.19 14.80 -2.92
CA ASN A 97 12.79 16.12 -3.16
C ASN A 97 11.79 17.27 -2.96
N LEU A 98 10.52 16.98 -2.66
CA LEU A 98 9.48 17.95 -2.24
C LEU A 98 9.05 17.75 -0.79
N ARG A 99 8.30 18.72 -0.23
CA ARG A 99 7.73 18.70 1.13
C ARG A 99 6.27 19.16 1.12
N CYS A 100 5.46 18.50 0.29
CA CYS A 100 4.08 18.90 0.01
C CYS A 100 3.21 18.92 1.27
N MET A 101 2.47 20.01 1.48
CA MET A 101 1.68 20.26 2.69
C MET A 101 0.65 19.17 3.00
N TYR A 102 0.06 18.53 1.97
CA TYR A 102 -0.93 17.47 2.14
C TYR A 102 -0.33 16.05 2.33
N CYS A 103 0.98 15.90 2.11
CA CYS A 103 1.66 14.61 2.03
C CYS A 103 2.52 14.34 3.25
N MET A 104 3.29 15.34 3.69
CA MET A 104 4.16 15.24 4.87
C MET A 104 4.24 16.59 5.61
N PRO A 105 4.45 16.57 6.93
CA PRO A 105 4.65 17.78 7.72
C PRO A 105 5.97 18.50 7.37
N GLU A 106 6.15 19.72 7.86
CA GLU A 106 7.27 20.60 7.47
C GLU A 106 8.62 20.05 7.91
N GLU A 107 8.64 19.62 9.16
CA GLU A 107 9.71 18.92 9.85
C GLU A 107 10.06 17.57 9.20
N GLY A 108 9.23 17.09 8.27
CA GLY A 108 9.37 15.79 7.63
C GLY A 108 8.89 14.64 8.50
N VAL A 109 9.15 13.41 8.05
CA VAL A 109 8.81 12.19 8.79
C VAL A 109 10.08 11.40 9.06
N SER A 110 10.08 10.65 10.15
CA SER A 110 11.14 9.66 10.42
C SER A 110 11.14 8.63 9.29
N LEU A 111 12.28 8.50 8.61
CA LEU A 111 12.44 7.58 7.51
C LEU A 111 12.97 6.24 8.01
N THR A 112 12.51 5.18 7.37
CA THR A 112 13.00 3.82 7.56
C THR A 112 14.49 3.75 7.17
N PRO A 113 15.37 3.12 7.98
CA PRO A 113 16.78 2.94 7.63
C PRO A 113 16.94 2.20 6.29
N SER A 114 17.96 2.55 5.51
CA SER A 114 18.15 1.99 4.16
C SER A 114 18.18 0.46 4.12
N GLY A 115 18.77 -0.19 5.13
CA GLY A 115 18.82 -1.65 5.23
C GLY A 115 17.48 -2.33 5.53
N GLN A 116 16.45 -1.56 5.88
CA GLN A 116 15.08 -2.04 6.10
C GLN A 116 14.17 -1.72 4.90
N LEU A 117 14.63 -0.98 3.90
CA LEU A 117 13.88 -0.79 2.66
C LEU A 117 14.06 -2.01 1.75
N LEU A 118 13.09 -2.22 0.85
CA LEU A 118 13.18 -3.24 -0.18
C LEU A 118 14.29 -2.91 -1.20
N THR A 119 15.16 -3.88 -1.44
CA THR A 119 16.17 -3.85 -2.50
C THR A 119 15.55 -4.13 -3.87
N THR A 120 16.33 -4.03 -4.94
CA THR A 120 15.82 -4.22 -6.31
C THR A 120 15.46 -5.67 -6.57
N GLU A 121 16.30 -6.61 -6.16
CA GLU A 121 16.02 -8.04 -6.23
C GLU A 121 14.77 -8.44 -5.44
N GLU A 122 14.55 -7.82 -4.27
CA GLU A 122 13.35 -8.05 -3.46
C GLU A 122 12.08 -7.53 -4.15
N ILE A 123 12.15 -6.36 -4.79
CA ILE A 123 11.03 -5.80 -5.54
C ILE A 123 10.72 -6.66 -6.77
N VAL A 124 11.75 -7.09 -7.50
CA VAL A 124 11.61 -7.93 -8.70
C VAL A 124 11.00 -9.29 -8.32
N TYR A 125 11.48 -9.93 -7.24
CA TYR A 125 10.91 -11.18 -6.74
C TYR A 125 9.43 -11.01 -6.35
N LEU A 126 9.09 -10.00 -5.55
CA LEU A 126 7.70 -9.78 -5.16
C LEU A 126 6.82 -9.48 -6.37
N ALA A 127 7.26 -8.60 -7.27
CA ALA A 127 6.52 -8.28 -8.48
C ALA A 127 6.27 -9.52 -9.35
N SER A 128 7.26 -10.40 -9.50
CA SER A 128 7.13 -11.62 -10.29
C SER A 128 6.08 -12.57 -9.68
N VAL A 129 6.09 -12.75 -8.35
CA VAL A 129 5.06 -13.52 -7.63
C VAL A 129 3.67 -12.96 -7.89
N PHE A 130 3.48 -11.65 -7.74
CA PHE A 130 2.17 -11.00 -7.96
C PHE A 130 1.71 -11.10 -9.42
N VAL A 131 2.61 -10.91 -10.40
CA VAL A 131 2.28 -11.04 -11.83
C VAL A 131 1.83 -12.46 -12.15
N LYS A 132 2.55 -13.48 -11.67
CA LYS A 132 2.17 -14.89 -11.83
C LYS A 132 0.79 -15.21 -11.24
N GLN A 133 0.35 -14.49 -10.20
CA GLN A 133 -1.00 -14.65 -9.62
C GLN A 133 -2.10 -13.82 -10.31
N GLY A 134 -1.77 -13.10 -11.38
CA GLY A 134 -2.72 -12.37 -12.23
C GLY A 134 -2.70 -10.85 -12.10
N VAL A 135 -1.66 -10.26 -11.50
CA VAL A 135 -1.42 -8.81 -11.62
C VAL A 135 -1.01 -8.49 -13.05
N THR A 136 -1.75 -7.59 -13.70
CA THR A 136 -1.47 -7.13 -15.06
C THR A 136 -0.97 -5.69 -15.10
N LYS A 137 -1.10 -4.93 -14.01
CA LYS A 137 -0.66 -3.53 -13.94
C LYS A 137 0.22 -3.30 -12.72
N ILE A 138 1.38 -2.69 -12.92
CA ILE A 138 2.26 -2.21 -11.85
C ILE A 138 2.31 -0.68 -11.90
N ARG A 139 2.15 -0.05 -10.73
CA ARG A 139 2.43 1.38 -10.54
C ARG A 139 3.55 1.57 -9.54
N LEU A 140 4.62 2.19 -10.01
CA LEU A 140 5.77 2.59 -9.21
C LEU A 140 5.48 3.95 -8.57
N THR A 141 5.69 4.02 -7.27
CA THR A 141 5.46 5.19 -6.41
C THR A 141 6.63 5.30 -5.42
N GLY A 142 6.52 6.17 -4.43
CA GLY A 142 7.45 6.25 -3.33
C GLY A 142 7.08 7.39 -2.42
N GLY A 143 8.11 8.03 -1.89
CA GLY A 143 8.18 9.47 -1.94
C GLY A 143 8.30 9.95 -3.38
N GLU A 144 9.53 10.03 -3.90
CA GLU A 144 9.75 10.34 -5.32
C GLU A 144 10.54 9.20 -5.98
N PRO A 145 9.93 8.39 -6.88
CA PRO A 145 10.63 7.30 -7.58
C PRO A 145 11.90 7.75 -8.31
N THR A 146 11.87 8.92 -8.94
CA THR A 146 12.93 9.35 -9.85
C THR A 146 14.25 9.68 -9.15
N ILE A 147 14.27 9.84 -7.81
CA ILE A 147 15.52 10.02 -7.06
C ILE A 147 16.19 8.70 -6.67
N ARG A 148 15.51 7.55 -6.83
CA ARG A 148 16.12 6.24 -6.65
C ARG A 148 17.17 6.01 -7.74
N LYS A 149 18.37 5.56 -7.34
CA LYS A 149 19.55 5.51 -8.22
C LYS A 149 19.35 4.53 -9.39
N ASP A 150 18.92 3.33 -9.07
CA ASP A 150 18.69 2.18 -9.97
C ASP A 150 17.26 2.15 -10.54
N PHE A 151 16.54 3.29 -10.56
CA PHE A 151 15.14 3.33 -11.00
C PHE A 151 14.96 2.89 -12.47
N VAL A 152 15.91 3.22 -13.34
CA VAL A 152 15.87 2.85 -14.76
C VAL A 152 16.01 1.34 -14.91
N ASP A 153 17.03 0.76 -14.28
CA ASP A 153 17.30 -0.69 -14.30
C ASP A 153 16.11 -1.48 -13.75
N LEU A 154 15.52 -1.02 -12.64
CA LEU A 154 14.33 -1.64 -12.05
C LEU A 154 13.14 -1.68 -13.03
N VAL A 155 12.91 -0.61 -13.81
CA VAL A 155 11.85 -0.63 -14.83
C VAL A 155 12.16 -1.68 -15.90
N GLY A 156 13.42 -1.80 -16.33
CA GLY A 156 13.86 -2.83 -17.27
C GLY A 156 13.67 -4.25 -16.73
N HIS A 157 14.00 -4.49 -15.46
CA HIS A 157 13.77 -5.80 -14.82
C HIS A 157 12.29 -6.15 -14.74
N LEU A 158 11.43 -5.19 -14.37
CA LEU A 158 9.99 -5.40 -14.32
C LEU A 158 9.39 -5.63 -15.71
N ASN A 159 9.97 -5.03 -16.75
CA ASN A 159 9.53 -5.21 -18.13
C ASN A 159 9.67 -6.65 -18.62
N LEU A 160 10.64 -7.42 -18.09
CA LEU A 160 10.76 -8.85 -18.37
C LEU A 160 9.50 -9.62 -17.95
N LEU A 161 8.76 -9.13 -16.94
CA LEU A 161 7.56 -9.80 -16.43
C LEU A 161 6.39 -9.81 -17.42
N ARG A 162 6.50 -9.11 -18.57
CA ARG A 162 5.49 -9.15 -19.64
C ARG A 162 5.26 -10.56 -20.17
N SER A 163 6.30 -11.40 -20.21
CA SER A 163 6.21 -12.81 -20.61
C SER A 163 5.28 -13.64 -19.71
N TRP A 164 4.96 -13.14 -18.51
CA TRP A 164 4.05 -13.76 -17.54
C TRP A 164 2.75 -12.98 -17.34
N GLY A 165 2.41 -12.07 -18.27
CA GLY A 165 1.10 -11.40 -18.31
C GLY A 165 1.06 -9.97 -17.74
N LEU A 166 2.22 -9.38 -17.39
CA LEU A 166 2.27 -7.95 -17.10
C LEU A 166 1.94 -7.16 -18.39
N GLN A 167 0.99 -6.23 -18.29
CA GLN A 167 0.51 -5.44 -19.42
C GLN A 167 0.98 -3.98 -19.37
N SER A 168 1.14 -3.42 -18.15
CA SER A 168 1.54 -2.02 -18.02
C SER A 168 2.39 -1.72 -16.79
N ILE A 169 3.45 -0.94 -16.97
CA ILE A 169 4.28 -0.31 -15.95
C ILE A 169 4.03 1.19 -16.02
N THR A 170 3.57 1.76 -14.91
CA THR A 170 3.33 3.20 -14.79
C THR A 170 4.05 3.78 -13.59
N VAL A 171 4.37 5.07 -13.61
CA VAL A 171 4.97 5.77 -12.46
C VAL A 171 4.09 6.93 -11.99
N THR A 172 4.04 7.18 -10.68
CA THR A 172 3.59 8.46 -10.10
C THR A 172 4.83 9.25 -9.67
N THR A 173 5.01 10.47 -10.17
CA THR A 173 6.20 11.30 -9.91
C THR A 173 5.82 12.78 -9.85
N ASN A 174 6.56 13.60 -9.12
CA ASN A 174 6.48 15.06 -9.23
C ASN A 174 7.17 15.61 -10.48
N GLY A 175 7.94 14.80 -11.22
CA GLY A 175 8.55 15.17 -12.50
C GLY A 175 9.89 15.91 -12.42
N ILE A 176 10.30 16.48 -11.27
CA ILE A 176 11.49 17.36 -11.20
C ILE A 176 12.78 16.68 -11.68
N ALA A 177 12.95 15.39 -11.37
CA ALA A 177 14.14 14.61 -11.73
C ALA A 177 13.86 13.60 -12.87
N LEU A 178 12.72 13.71 -13.56
CA LEU A 178 12.31 12.76 -14.59
C LEU A 178 13.03 12.98 -15.93
N ARG A 179 13.15 14.24 -16.37
CA ARG A 179 13.59 14.62 -17.73
C ARG A 179 14.81 13.83 -18.24
N ARG A 180 15.86 13.71 -17.43
CA ARG A 180 17.11 13.02 -17.82
C ARG A 180 16.97 11.50 -17.91
N LYS A 181 16.01 10.91 -17.20
CA LYS A 181 15.78 9.46 -17.15
C LYS A 181 14.72 9.01 -18.17
N LEU A 182 13.89 9.93 -18.65
CA LEU A 182 12.71 9.63 -19.45
C LEU A 182 13.02 8.78 -20.70
N PRO A 183 14.04 9.09 -21.55
CA PRO A 183 14.32 8.28 -22.73
C PRO A 183 14.61 6.82 -22.37
N GLN A 184 15.50 6.59 -21.39
CA GLN A 184 15.84 5.24 -20.94
C GLN A 184 14.67 4.52 -20.27
N LEU A 185 13.80 5.24 -19.54
CA LEU A 185 12.61 4.65 -18.95
C LEU A 185 11.63 4.15 -20.03
N VAL A 186 11.47 4.94 -21.10
CA VAL A 186 10.63 4.58 -22.24
C VAL A 186 11.21 3.37 -22.98
N GLU A 187 12.52 3.35 -23.24
CA GLU A 187 13.23 2.21 -23.83
C GLU A 187 13.09 0.94 -22.98
N ASN A 188 13.08 1.08 -21.65
CA ASN A 188 12.87 -0.01 -20.70
C ASN A 188 11.39 -0.40 -20.52
N GLY A 189 10.46 0.14 -21.30
CA GLY A 189 9.07 -0.31 -21.34
C GLY A 189 8.12 0.37 -20.35
N LEU A 190 8.43 1.60 -19.91
CA LEU A 190 7.47 2.44 -19.18
C LEU A 190 6.31 2.84 -20.11
N ASP A 191 5.06 2.58 -19.71
CA ASP A 191 3.87 2.84 -20.53
C ASP A 191 3.12 4.12 -20.14
N GLY A 192 3.40 4.71 -18.97
CA GLY A 192 2.64 5.87 -18.54
C GLY A 192 3.15 6.57 -17.29
N ILE A 193 2.84 7.86 -17.23
CA ILE A 193 3.34 8.77 -16.21
C ILE A 193 2.17 9.53 -15.60
N ASN A 194 2.14 9.57 -14.28
CA ASN A 194 1.17 10.33 -13.52
C ASN A 194 1.94 11.41 -12.77
N PHE A 195 1.95 12.62 -13.32
CA PHE A 195 2.56 13.78 -12.71
C PHE A 195 1.70 14.27 -11.55
N SER A 196 2.30 14.53 -10.39
CA SER A 196 1.65 15.28 -9.33
C SER A 196 1.95 16.77 -9.52
N LEU A 197 0.94 17.54 -9.92
CA LEU A 197 1.02 18.99 -10.10
C LEU A 197 -0.31 19.60 -9.65
N ASP A 198 -0.26 20.33 -8.54
CA ASP A 198 -1.45 20.79 -7.83
C ASP A 198 -1.80 22.27 -8.10
N THR A 199 -1.06 22.95 -8.96
CA THR A 199 -1.26 24.37 -9.31
C THR A 199 -0.53 24.69 -10.61
N LEU A 200 -1.03 25.68 -11.35
CA LEU A 200 -0.39 26.30 -12.51
C LEU A 200 0.26 27.66 -12.15
N ASP A 201 0.17 28.09 -10.90
CA ASP A 201 0.83 29.29 -10.38
C ASP A 201 2.20 28.96 -9.72
N PRO A 202 3.31 29.59 -10.14
CA PRO A 202 4.64 29.31 -9.58
C PRO A 202 4.79 29.63 -8.08
N LEU A 203 4.15 30.69 -7.58
CA LEU A 203 4.24 31.05 -6.16
C LEU A 203 3.48 30.03 -5.32
N GLN A 204 2.28 29.66 -5.75
CA GLN A 204 1.45 28.65 -5.15
C GLN A 204 2.12 27.28 -5.18
N PHE A 205 2.86 26.95 -6.24
CA PHE A 205 3.66 25.72 -6.30
C PHE A 205 4.68 25.69 -5.17
N GLN A 206 5.40 26.79 -4.97
CA GLN A 206 6.39 26.90 -3.92
C GLN A 206 5.74 26.82 -2.53
N LEU A 207 4.56 27.41 -2.32
CA LEU A 207 3.80 27.30 -1.08
C LEU A 207 3.34 25.86 -0.81
N LEU A 208 2.74 25.20 -1.81
CA LEU A 208 2.20 23.85 -1.72
C LEU A 208 3.29 22.81 -1.48
N THR A 209 4.43 22.93 -2.16
CA THR A 209 5.50 21.93 -2.16
C THR A 209 6.69 22.27 -1.25
N ARG A 210 6.74 23.50 -0.74
CA ARG A 210 7.83 24.13 0.03
C ARG A 210 9.20 24.10 -0.68
N ARG A 211 9.19 23.99 -2.01
CA ARG A 211 10.38 23.93 -2.86
C ARG A 211 10.08 24.56 -4.22
N ASN A 212 11.14 25.02 -4.89
CA ASN A 212 11.05 25.45 -6.28
C ASN A 212 11.15 24.25 -7.22
N GLY A 213 10.75 24.43 -8.48
CA GLY A 213 10.95 23.42 -9.51
C GLY A 213 9.80 23.24 -10.51
N MET A 214 8.75 24.07 -10.42
CA MET A 214 7.58 23.97 -11.30
C MET A 214 7.93 23.94 -12.78
N GLU A 215 8.85 24.80 -13.23
CA GLU A 215 9.33 24.84 -14.62
C GLU A 215 9.82 23.46 -15.08
N ARG A 216 10.64 22.79 -14.27
CA ARG A 216 11.14 21.43 -14.56
C ARG A 216 10.04 20.38 -14.62
N VAL A 217 8.96 20.57 -13.85
CA VAL A 217 7.77 19.71 -13.91
C VAL A 217 7.06 19.90 -15.25
N LEU A 218 6.80 21.14 -15.65
CA LEU A 218 6.16 21.47 -16.92
C LEU A 218 6.98 20.99 -18.12
N GLU A 219 8.30 21.20 -18.11
CA GLU A 219 9.21 20.66 -19.13
C GLU A 219 9.14 19.13 -19.21
N SER A 220 9.04 18.45 -18.06
CA SER A 220 8.94 16.99 -18.02
C SER A 220 7.58 16.49 -18.53
N ILE A 221 6.50 17.22 -18.27
CA ILE A 221 5.16 16.94 -18.81
C ILE A 221 5.17 17.12 -20.33
N GLN A 222 5.75 18.22 -20.82
CA GLN A 222 5.88 18.49 -22.25
C GLN A 222 6.67 17.38 -22.93
N MET A 223 7.88 17.09 -22.44
CA MET A 223 8.73 16.02 -22.99
C MET A 223 8.04 14.66 -22.96
N ALA A 224 7.31 14.32 -21.89
CA ALA A 224 6.57 13.06 -21.82
C ALA A 224 5.42 12.99 -22.83
N SER A 225 4.79 14.13 -23.13
CA SER A 225 3.67 14.21 -24.08
C SER A 225 4.11 14.05 -25.54
N GLU A 226 5.40 14.18 -25.84
CA GLU A 226 5.98 13.94 -27.17
C GLU A 226 6.09 12.43 -27.48
N TYR A 227 6.07 11.56 -26.46
CA TYR A 227 6.10 10.12 -26.65
C TYR A 227 4.69 9.56 -26.81
N SER A 228 4.33 9.17 -28.03
CA SER A 228 3.01 8.61 -28.37
C SER A 228 2.64 7.33 -27.60
N GLN A 229 3.65 6.56 -27.16
CA GLN A 229 3.45 5.36 -26.34
C GLN A 229 3.15 5.65 -24.86
N LEU A 230 3.38 6.88 -24.37
CA LEU A 230 3.16 7.22 -22.97
C LEU A 230 1.75 7.75 -22.73
N ASN A 231 1.06 7.11 -21.78
CA ASN A 231 -0.15 7.70 -21.21
C ASN A 231 0.21 8.74 -20.15
N VAL A 232 0.14 10.03 -20.51
CA VAL A 232 0.46 11.15 -19.64
C VAL A 232 -0.77 11.66 -18.90
N LYS A 233 -0.70 11.64 -17.56
CA LYS A 233 -1.75 12.13 -16.67
C LYS A 233 -1.19 13.14 -15.69
N ILE A 234 -1.98 14.16 -15.38
CA ILE A 234 -1.70 15.12 -14.30
C ILE A 234 -2.68 14.85 -13.18
N ASN A 235 -2.20 14.73 -11.95
CA ASN A 235 -2.98 14.59 -10.74
C ASN A 235 -2.89 15.89 -9.94
N CYS A 236 -4.04 16.49 -9.68
CA CYS A 236 -4.17 17.70 -8.88
C CYS A 236 -5.08 17.40 -7.68
N VAL A 237 -4.54 17.43 -6.47
CA VAL A 237 -5.31 17.35 -5.23
C VAL A 237 -5.93 18.71 -4.96
N VAL A 238 -7.27 18.78 -5.01
CA VAL A 238 -8.00 20.04 -4.90
C VAL A 238 -8.40 20.30 -3.45
N MET A 239 -8.04 21.49 -2.95
CA MET A 239 -8.27 21.95 -1.59
C MET A 239 -8.93 23.31 -1.62
N ARG A 240 -9.98 23.48 -0.82
CA ARG A 240 -10.74 24.73 -0.69
C ARG A 240 -9.87 25.85 -0.14
N GLN A 241 -10.07 27.06 -0.65
CA GLN A 241 -9.32 28.30 -0.41
C GLN A 241 -7.83 28.18 -0.73
N ILE A 242 -7.47 27.21 -1.55
CA ILE A 242 -6.08 26.99 -1.96
C ILE A 242 -6.06 27.02 -3.47
N ASN A 243 -6.43 25.94 -4.16
CA ASN A 243 -6.24 25.78 -5.61
C ASN A 243 -7.53 25.46 -6.37
N GLU A 244 -8.71 25.50 -5.73
CA GLU A 244 -9.95 25.15 -6.43
C GLU A 244 -10.29 26.12 -7.57
N GLY A 245 -9.85 27.38 -7.46
CA GLY A 245 -10.02 28.39 -8.50
C GLY A 245 -9.26 28.10 -9.79
N GLU A 246 -8.20 27.28 -9.72
CA GLU A 246 -7.35 26.93 -10.87
C GLU A 246 -7.90 25.73 -11.66
N VAL A 247 -8.95 25.06 -11.17
CA VAL A 247 -9.51 23.88 -11.83
C VAL A 247 -9.93 24.16 -13.29
N PRO A 248 -10.62 25.28 -13.60
CA PRO A 248 -10.90 25.63 -14.99
C PRO A 248 -9.64 25.94 -15.80
N ASP A 249 -8.55 26.44 -15.20
CA ASP A 249 -7.28 26.69 -15.90
C ASP A 249 -6.57 25.39 -16.27
N PHE A 250 -6.63 24.37 -15.39
CA PHE A 250 -6.18 23.03 -15.73
C PHE A 250 -7.00 22.41 -16.87
N VAL A 251 -8.32 22.65 -16.93
CA VAL A 251 -9.13 22.20 -18.07
C VAL A 251 -8.72 22.96 -19.33
N GLN A 252 -8.54 24.29 -19.25
CA GLN A 252 -8.02 25.11 -20.34
C GLN A 252 -6.68 24.60 -20.89
N TYR A 253 -5.78 24.16 -20.01
CA TYR A 253 -4.50 23.56 -20.38
C TYR A 253 -4.68 22.34 -21.30
N THR A 254 -5.73 21.53 -21.10
CA THR A 254 -5.99 20.37 -21.97
C THR A 254 -6.45 20.71 -23.39
N GLN A 255 -6.70 21.98 -23.71
CA GLN A 255 -7.07 22.40 -25.06
C GLN A 255 -5.96 22.07 -26.07
N HIS A 256 -4.70 22.35 -25.71
CA HIS A 256 -3.55 22.21 -26.61
C HIS A 256 -2.58 21.09 -26.20
N HIS A 257 -2.89 20.38 -25.12
CA HIS A 257 -2.03 19.33 -24.58
C HIS A 257 -2.81 17.99 -24.51
N PRO A 258 -2.30 16.91 -25.13
CA PRO A 258 -2.96 15.59 -25.17
C PRO A 258 -2.77 14.83 -23.84
N VAL A 259 -3.04 15.50 -22.73
CA VAL A 259 -2.90 14.96 -21.36
C VAL A 259 -4.26 14.73 -20.73
N THR A 260 -4.32 13.83 -19.73
CA THR A 260 -5.51 13.70 -18.88
C THR A 260 -5.28 14.33 -17.51
N VAL A 261 -5.99 15.41 -17.18
CA VAL A 261 -5.94 16.00 -15.83
C VAL A 261 -6.96 15.32 -14.91
N ARG A 262 -6.56 14.95 -13.70
CA ARG A 262 -7.42 14.30 -12.72
C ARG A 262 -7.44 15.09 -11.43
N PHE A 263 -8.60 15.62 -11.10
CA PHE A 263 -8.86 16.34 -9.86
C PHE A 263 -9.21 15.33 -8.77
N ILE A 264 -8.46 15.37 -7.67
CA ILE A 264 -8.55 14.40 -6.57
C ILE A 264 -9.10 15.11 -5.34
N GLU A 265 -10.12 14.52 -4.73
CA GLU A 265 -10.66 15.02 -3.47
C GLU A 265 -9.63 14.91 -2.34
N TYR A 266 -9.52 15.96 -1.54
CA TYR A 266 -8.60 16.01 -0.42
C TYR A 266 -8.95 14.98 0.68
N MET A 267 -8.00 14.09 0.97
CA MET A 267 -8.17 12.92 1.86
C MET A 267 -7.43 13.09 3.20
N PRO A 268 -7.95 12.49 4.29
CA PRO A 268 -7.28 12.50 5.59
C PRO A 268 -6.08 11.54 5.63
N PHE A 269 -4.92 12.05 6.02
CA PHE A 269 -3.71 11.28 6.34
C PHE A 269 -3.04 11.83 7.58
N ASP A 270 -2.25 10.98 8.25
CA ASP A 270 -1.51 11.40 9.43
C ASP A 270 -0.54 12.53 9.10
N GLY A 271 -0.64 13.61 9.85
CA GLY A 271 0.20 14.81 9.70
C GLY A 271 -0.30 15.85 8.71
N ASN A 272 -1.34 15.60 7.90
CA ASN A 272 -1.76 16.56 6.85
C ASN A 272 -2.81 17.60 7.29
N ARG A 273 -3.20 17.63 8.57
CA ARG A 273 -4.19 18.59 9.13
C ARG A 273 -5.48 18.64 8.30
N TRP A 274 -5.98 17.48 7.89
CA TRP A 274 -7.22 17.37 7.12
C TRP A 274 -8.41 17.98 7.86
N SER A 275 -9.30 18.60 7.11
CA SER A 275 -10.57 19.15 7.58
C SER A 275 -11.61 19.07 6.48
N GLN A 276 -12.85 18.76 6.84
CA GLN A 276 -13.96 18.75 5.90
C GLN A 276 -14.17 20.13 5.23
N HIS A 277 -13.83 21.23 5.91
CA HIS A 277 -13.91 22.57 5.34
C HIS A 277 -12.94 22.79 4.17
N LYS A 278 -11.86 21.99 4.08
CA LYS A 278 -10.91 22.02 2.97
C LYS A 278 -11.30 21.10 1.80
N LEU A 279 -12.33 20.26 1.97
CA LEU A 279 -12.82 19.39 0.90
C LEU A 279 -13.66 20.20 -0.10
N VAL A 280 -13.38 19.99 -1.39
CA VAL A 280 -14.22 20.46 -2.48
C VAL A 280 -14.84 19.26 -3.20
N PRO A 281 -16.15 19.04 -3.08
CA PRO A 281 -16.85 17.99 -3.82
C PRO A 281 -16.68 18.15 -5.33
N TYR A 282 -16.58 17.05 -6.06
CA TYR A 282 -16.42 17.10 -7.52
C TYR A 282 -17.56 17.84 -8.25
N ARG A 283 -18.77 17.88 -7.66
CA ARG A 283 -19.93 18.57 -8.24
C ARG A 283 -19.69 20.08 -8.33
N ASP A 284 -19.09 20.66 -7.29
CA ASP A 284 -18.72 22.08 -7.25
C ASP A 284 -17.67 22.38 -8.34
N LEU A 285 -16.69 21.48 -8.50
CA LEU A 285 -15.65 21.61 -9.53
C LEU A 285 -16.21 21.49 -10.95
N LEU A 286 -17.10 20.52 -11.18
CA LEU A 286 -17.78 20.35 -12.46
C LEU A 286 -18.65 21.57 -12.79
N GLN A 287 -19.28 22.18 -11.79
CA GLN A 287 -20.05 23.40 -11.96
C GLN A 287 -19.17 24.59 -12.39
N ALA A 288 -18.02 24.79 -11.74
CA ALA A 288 -17.06 25.82 -12.14
C ALA A 288 -16.54 25.63 -13.58
N ILE A 289 -16.34 24.37 -14.01
CA ILE A 289 -15.96 24.04 -15.39
C ILE A 289 -17.10 24.37 -16.36
N ARG A 290 -18.35 24.05 -16.00
CA ARG A 290 -19.53 24.36 -16.82
C ARG A 290 -19.69 25.86 -17.05
N GLU A 291 -19.46 26.66 -16.03
CA GLU A 291 -19.58 28.12 -16.11
C GLU A 291 -18.60 28.74 -17.12
N ARG A 292 -17.42 28.14 -17.29
CA ARG A 292 -16.40 28.63 -18.24
C ARG A 292 -16.48 28.02 -19.64
N PHE A 293 -16.81 26.74 -19.75
CA PHE A 293 -16.70 25.98 -21.00
C PHE A 293 -18.03 25.45 -21.54
N GLY A 294 -19.15 25.66 -20.85
CA GLY A 294 -20.41 25.00 -21.16
C GLY A 294 -20.43 23.53 -20.70
N GLU A 295 -21.43 22.76 -21.13
CA GLU A 295 -21.62 21.38 -20.66
C GLU A 295 -20.53 20.43 -21.19
N PRO A 296 -19.71 19.80 -20.33
CA PRO A 296 -18.71 18.82 -20.75
C PRO A 296 -19.35 17.49 -21.18
N VAL A 297 -18.70 16.78 -22.09
CA VAL A 297 -19.13 15.44 -22.51
C VAL A 297 -18.57 14.39 -21.54
N LYS A 298 -19.47 13.65 -20.87
CA LYS A 298 -19.09 12.51 -20.03
C LYS A 298 -18.58 11.36 -20.91
N LEU A 299 -17.42 10.83 -20.56
CA LEU A 299 -16.85 9.63 -21.20
C LEU A 299 -17.28 8.36 -20.46
N THR A 300 -17.31 7.24 -21.19
CA THR A 300 -17.55 5.90 -20.62
C THR A 300 -16.43 5.53 -19.65
N ASP A 301 -16.80 5.11 -18.44
CA ASP A 301 -15.86 4.66 -17.42
C ASP A 301 -15.65 3.13 -17.54
N GLU A 302 -14.41 2.66 -17.45
CA GLU A 302 -14.10 1.22 -17.43
C GLU A 302 -14.51 0.57 -16.10
N ALA A 303 -14.66 -0.75 -16.09
CA ALA A 303 -15.16 -1.52 -14.92
C ALA A 303 -14.41 -1.28 -13.60
N HIS A 304 -13.13 -0.87 -13.64
CA HIS A 304 -12.30 -0.61 -12.46
C HIS A 304 -11.81 0.85 -12.37
N ASP A 305 -12.41 1.75 -13.16
CA ASP A 305 -11.95 3.13 -13.20
C ASP A 305 -12.27 3.87 -11.90
N THR A 306 -11.25 4.56 -11.41
CA THR A 306 -11.35 5.42 -10.23
C THR A 306 -11.72 6.84 -10.60
N THR A 307 -11.79 7.14 -11.89
CA THR A 307 -11.88 8.50 -12.43
C THR A 307 -13.18 8.60 -13.21
N LYS A 308 -14.02 9.58 -12.89
CA LYS A 308 -15.14 9.96 -13.74
C LYS A 308 -14.60 10.86 -14.85
N ALA A 309 -14.41 10.32 -16.04
CA ALA A 309 -13.76 11.05 -17.14
C ALA A 309 -14.74 11.89 -17.96
N TYR A 310 -14.27 13.03 -18.45
CA TYR A 310 -14.98 14.01 -19.27
C TYR A 310 -14.04 14.62 -20.32
N CYS A 311 -14.60 15.23 -21.36
CA CYS A 311 -13.88 16.11 -22.26
C CYS A 311 -14.69 17.37 -22.63
N ILE A 312 -13.99 18.40 -23.07
CA ILE A 312 -14.59 19.57 -23.73
C ILE A 312 -14.46 19.34 -25.24
N PRO A 313 -15.54 19.48 -26.03
CA PRO A 313 -15.47 19.37 -27.49
C PRO A 313 -14.39 20.30 -28.07
N GLY A 314 -13.54 19.74 -28.95
CA GLY A 314 -12.43 20.47 -29.58
C GLY A 314 -11.12 20.52 -28.77
N PHE A 315 -11.12 20.09 -27.50
CA PHE A 315 -9.89 19.98 -26.72
C PHE A 315 -9.17 18.68 -27.05
N GLN A 316 -7.83 18.71 -27.11
CA GLN A 316 -7.02 17.52 -27.38
C GLN A 316 -6.98 16.56 -26.19
N GLY A 317 -6.93 17.10 -24.98
CA GLY A 317 -6.85 16.35 -23.74
C GLY A 317 -8.21 16.06 -23.10
N LYS A 318 -8.14 15.52 -21.89
CA LYS A 318 -9.31 15.09 -21.10
C LYS A 318 -9.15 15.54 -19.67
N PHE A 319 -10.25 15.55 -18.93
CA PHE A 319 -10.19 15.71 -17.48
C PHE A 319 -11.08 14.69 -16.76
N GLY A 320 -10.92 14.57 -15.45
CA GLY A 320 -11.81 13.74 -14.66
C GLY A 320 -11.64 13.90 -13.17
N PHE A 321 -12.53 13.26 -12.42
CA PHE A 321 -12.59 13.40 -10.97
C PHE A 321 -12.37 12.07 -10.27
N ILE A 322 -11.48 12.07 -9.27
CA ILE A 322 -11.28 10.96 -8.34
C ILE A 322 -12.01 11.31 -7.03
N THR A 323 -13.22 10.77 -6.90
CA THR A 323 -14.14 11.04 -5.79
C THR A 323 -13.87 10.12 -4.60
N SER A 324 -12.68 10.24 -4.01
CA SER A 324 -12.23 9.37 -2.92
C SER A 324 -13.06 9.49 -1.64
N MET A 325 -13.77 10.62 -1.43
CA MET A 325 -14.48 10.92 -0.20
C MET A 325 -16.00 10.96 -0.38
N THR A 326 -16.48 11.66 -1.42
CA THR A 326 -17.92 11.92 -1.60
C THR A 326 -18.66 10.79 -2.32
N ASP A 327 -17.99 10.05 -3.19
CA ASP A 327 -18.57 8.98 -3.99
C ASP A 327 -17.53 7.90 -4.31
N HIS A 328 -17.22 7.08 -3.30
CA HIS A 328 -16.07 6.17 -3.33
C HIS A 328 -16.25 4.97 -4.29
N PHE A 329 -15.15 4.50 -4.87
CA PHE A 329 -15.09 3.41 -5.86
C PHE A 329 -14.57 2.08 -5.27
N CYS A 330 -14.92 1.81 -4.00
CA CYS A 330 -14.43 0.61 -3.32
C CYS A 330 -14.97 -0.69 -3.92
N HIS A 331 -16.21 -0.68 -4.44
CA HIS A 331 -16.90 -1.87 -4.96
C HIS A 331 -16.19 -2.47 -6.19
N THR A 332 -15.47 -1.67 -6.97
CA THR A 332 -14.68 -2.11 -8.13
C THR A 332 -13.17 -2.10 -7.88
N CYS A 333 -12.72 -1.88 -6.64
CA CYS A 333 -11.30 -1.70 -6.33
C CYS A 333 -10.48 -2.98 -6.50
N ASN A 334 -9.59 -2.99 -7.48
CA ASN A 334 -8.69 -4.08 -7.83
C ASN A 334 -7.22 -3.86 -7.35
N ARG A 335 -7.00 -2.98 -6.37
CA ARG A 335 -5.65 -2.52 -5.98
C ARG A 335 -5.14 -3.16 -4.70
N VAL A 336 -3.87 -3.52 -4.71
CA VAL A 336 -3.03 -3.87 -3.55
C VAL A 336 -1.74 -3.06 -3.58
N ARG A 337 -1.09 -2.87 -2.41
CA ARG A 337 0.12 -2.05 -2.30
C ARG A 337 1.22 -2.78 -1.54
N ILE A 338 2.45 -2.60 -1.99
CA ILE A 338 3.67 -2.91 -1.24
C ILE A 338 4.31 -1.57 -0.86
N THR A 339 4.49 -1.33 0.43
CA THR A 339 5.18 -0.15 0.96
C THR A 339 6.70 -0.29 0.79
N ALA A 340 7.46 0.80 0.97
CA ALA A 340 8.90 0.78 0.72
C ALA A 340 9.69 -0.09 1.71
N ASP A 341 9.16 -0.26 2.92
CA ASP A 341 9.64 -1.21 3.93
C ASP A 341 9.12 -2.65 3.73
N GLY A 342 8.36 -2.89 2.64
CA GLY A 342 7.93 -4.20 2.17
C GLY A 342 6.74 -4.82 2.89
N ASN A 343 5.86 -3.99 3.43
CA ASN A 343 4.57 -4.42 3.94
C ASN A 343 3.51 -4.44 2.84
N LEU A 344 2.68 -5.49 2.82
CA LEU A 344 1.48 -5.58 2.00
C LEU A 344 0.32 -4.85 2.68
N LYS A 345 -0.25 -3.88 1.97
CA LYS A 345 -1.42 -3.10 2.38
C LYS A 345 -2.53 -3.22 1.34
N VAL A 346 -3.66 -3.80 1.74
CA VAL A 346 -4.80 -4.08 0.83
C VAL A 346 -5.76 -2.89 0.70
N CYS A 347 -5.63 -1.86 1.52
CA CYS A 347 -6.44 -0.64 1.45
C CYS A 347 -5.58 0.59 1.77
N LEU A 348 -5.90 1.76 1.20
CA LEU A 348 -5.15 2.98 1.49
C LEU A 348 -5.33 3.43 2.96
N PHE A 349 -6.50 3.16 3.53
CA PHE A 349 -6.93 3.60 4.87
C PHE A 349 -7.06 2.43 5.87
N GLY A 350 -6.46 1.28 5.58
CA GLY A 350 -6.50 0.12 6.47
C GLY A 350 -5.21 0.00 7.28
N ASN A 351 -5.31 -0.25 8.58
CA ASN A 351 -4.14 -0.36 9.47
C ASN A 351 -3.48 -1.74 9.41
N ALA A 352 -4.21 -2.75 8.95
CA ALA A 352 -3.69 -4.10 8.79
C ALA A 352 -2.66 -4.13 7.64
N GLU A 353 -1.45 -4.50 8.01
CA GLU A 353 -0.30 -4.68 7.14
C GLU A 353 0.39 -5.98 7.51
N VAL A 354 1.00 -6.64 6.53
CA VAL A 354 1.80 -7.84 6.75
C VAL A 354 3.15 -7.69 6.05
N SER A 355 4.24 -7.98 6.76
CA SER A 355 5.59 -7.85 6.21
C SER A 355 5.87 -8.99 5.25
N LEU A 356 5.96 -8.68 3.95
CA LEU A 356 6.43 -9.62 2.94
C LEU A 356 7.96 -9.66 2.90
N ARG A 357 8.61 -8.53 3.21
CA ARG A 357 10.08 -8.38 3.28
C ARG A 357 10.69 -9.40 4.22
N ASP A 358 10.18 -9.49 5.45
CA ASP A 358 10.80 -10.34 6.47
C ASP A 358 10.68 -11.82 6.07
N TYR A 359 9.56 -12.22 5.46
CA TYR A 359 9.38 -13.55 4.90
C TYR A 359 10.41 -13.84 3.80
N ILE A 360 10.54 -12.99 2.78
CA ILE A 360 11.47 -13.26 1.66
C ILE A 360 12.93 -13.22 2.09
N ARG A 361 13.29 -12.37 3.06
CA ARG A 361 14.66 -12.35 3.62
C ARG A 361 14.99 -13.61 4.39
N GLN A 362 14.01 -14.18 5.08
CA GLN A 362 14.20 -15.39 5.88
C GLN A 362 14.20 -16.66 5.02
N PHE A 363 13.37 -16.73 3.98
CA PHE A 363 13.08 -17.98 3.27
C PHE A 363 13.47 -17.99 1.79
N LYS A 364 13.83 -16.85 1.19
CA LYS A 364 14.09 -16.71 -0.25
C LYS A 364 15.46 -16.14 -0.59
N THR A 365 16.41 -16.27 0.33
CA THR A 365 17.77 -15.74 0.15
C THR A 365 18.43 -16.25 -1.14
N LYS A 366 18.24 -17.53 -1.49
CA LYS A 366 18.84 -18.12 -2.70
C LYS A 366 18.28 -17.49 -3.98
N GLU A 367 16.97 -17.33 -4.05
CA GLU A 367 16.27 -16.70 -5.18
C GLU A 367 16.66 -15.22 -5.29
N LEU A 368 16.74 -14.51 -4.16
CA LEU A 368 17.17 -13.11 -4.13
C LEU A 368 18.63 -12.93 -4.58
N ASP A 369 19.53 -13.80 -4.13
CA ASP A 369 20.94 -13.77 -4.54
C ASP A 369 21.10 -14.13 -6.03
N ALA A 370 20.29 -15.05 -6.55
CA ALA A 370 20.25 -15.39 -7.98
C ALA A 370 19.77 -14.20 -8.83
N ILE A 371 18.70 -13.51 -8.43
CA ILE A 371 18.26 -12.28 -9.11
C ILE A 371 19.36 -11.23 -9.09
N ARG A 372 19.99 -11.00 -7.92
CA ARG A 372 21.06 -10.02 -7.78
C ARG A 372 22.27 -10.35 -8.67
N ALA A 373 22.66 -11.61 -8.75
CA ALA A 373 23.80 -12.05 -9.57
C ALA A 373 23.56 -11.85 -11.08
N ASN A 374 22.31 -11.99 -11.53
CA ASN A 374 21.96 -11.93 -12.95
C ASN A 374 21.39 -10.57 -13.40
N GLN A 375 21.25 -9.59 -12.50
CA GLN A 375 20.55 -8.32 -12.77
C GLN A 375 21.15 -7.46 -13.90
N HIS A 376 22.40 -7.71 -14.30
CA HIS A 376 23.10 -6.95 -15.34
C HIS A 376 22.97 -7.57 -16.74
N ASP A 377 22.40 -8.76 -16.86
CA ASP A 377 22.12 -9.42 -18.14
C ASP A 377 20.62 -9.75 -18.22
N PRO A 378 19.84 -9.05 -19.06
CA PRO A 378 18.40 -9.27 -19.19
C PRO A 378 18.03 -10.71 -19.58
N THR A 379 18.88 -11.41 -20.34
CA THR A 379 18.63 -12.79 -20.78
C THR A 379 18.79 -13.75 -19.62
N LEU A 380 19.88 -13.62 -18.85
CA LEU A 380 20.12 -14.44 -17.67
C LEU A 380 19.09 -14.15 -16.57
N LEU A 381 18.72 -12.89 -16.38
CA LEU A 381 17.67 -12.51 -15.43
C LEU A 381 16.31 -13.11 -15.84
N ALA A 382 15.95 -13.06 -17.12
CA ALA A 382 14.71 -13.65 -17.60
C ALA A 382 14.67 -15.18 -17.38
N ALA A 383 15.78 -15.87 -17.64
CA ALA A 383 15.90 -17.31 -17.36
C ALA A 383 15.78 -17.62 -15.86
N CYS A 384 16.48 -16.85 -15.02
CA CYS A 384 16.38 -16.96 -13.57
C CYS A 384 14.95 -16.74 -13.06
N LEU A 385 14.25 -15.73 -13.59
CA LEU A 385 12.85 -15.47 -13.25
C LEU A 385 11.93 -16.61 -13.71
N ALA A 386 12.18 -17.23 -14.87
CA ALA A 386 11.43 -18.39 -15.32
C ALA A 386 11.53 -19.54 -14.31
N GLU A 387 12.74 -19.89 -13.88
CA GLU A 387 12.97 -20.95 -12.88
C GLU A 387 12.29 -20.64 -11.54
N ILE A 388 12.43 -19.41 -11.03
CA ILE A 388 11.77 -18.96 -9.79
C ILE A 388 10.24 -19.07 -9.93
N LEU A 389 9.71 -18.68 -11.09
CA LEU A 389 8.29 -18.71 -11.40
C LEU A 389 7.78 -20.09 -11.85
N GLU A 390 8.60 -21.13 -11.94
CA GLU A 390 8.11 -22.52 -12.00
C GLU A 390 7.75 -23.02 -10.60
N GLY A 391 8.52 -22.58 -9.59
CA GLY A 391 8.28 -22.88 -8.18
C GLY A 391 6.91 -22.38 -7.65
N LYS A 392 6.36 -23.10 -6.68
CA LYS A 392 5.19 -22.64 -5.90
C LYS A 392 5.65 -22.23 -4.51
N ASP A 393 5.60 -20.93 -4.23
CA ASP A 393 5.85 -20.38 -2.90
C ASP A 393 4.58 -20.36 -2.05
N GLN A 394 4.01 -21.53 -1.78
CA GLN A 394 2.70 -21.65 -1.15
C GLN A 394 2.55 -20.86 0.16
N PRO A 395 3.54 -20.85 1.09
CA PRO A 395 3.38 -20.10 2.32
C PRO A 395 3.34 -18.57 2.10
N LEU A 396 4.12 -18.04 1.15
CA LEU A 396 4.00 -16.62 0.75
C LEU A 396 2.63 -16.32 0.15
N LEU A 397 2.13 -17.22 -0.71
CA LEU A 397 0.81 -17.08 -1.32
C LEU A 397 -0.31 -17.12 -0.28
N ASP A 398 -0.19 -17.96 0.75
CA ASP A 398 -1.14 -18.02 1.87
C ASP A 398 -1.13 -16.71 2.67
N ILE A 399 0.06 -16.14 2.96
CA ILE A 399 0.19 -14.82 3.61
C ILE A 399 -0.51 -13.73 2.79
N ILE A 400 -0.29 -13.72 1.47
CA ILE A 400 -0.92 -12.75 0.56
C ILE A 400 -2.44 -12.96 0.55
N HIS A 401 -2.89 -14.20 0.41
CA HIS A 401 -4.30 -14.56 0.40
C HIS A 401 -5.00 -14.10 1.67
N ASP A 402 -4.46 -14.42 2.84
CA ASP A 402 -5.03 -14.03 4.14
C ASP A 402 -5.14 -12.51 4.30
N ALA A 403 -4.16 -11.76 3.78
CA ALA A 403 -4.21 -10.30 3.77
C ALA A 403 -5.31 -9.78 2.84
N VAL A 404 -5.43 -10.35 1.63
CA VAL A 404 -6.46 -10.00 0.64
C VAL A 404 -7.86 -10.33 1.15
N GLN A 405 -8.05 -11.47 1.80
CA GLN A 405 -9.32 -11.86 2.41
C GLN A 405 -9.80 -10.88 3.49
N LYS A 406 -8.87 -10.18 4.17
CA LYS A 406 -9.20 -9.14 5.17
C LYS A 406 -9.58 -7.79 4.54
N LYS A 407 -9.54 -7.65 3.21
CA LYS A 407 -9.90 -6.41 2.53
C LYS A 407 -11.40 -6.14 2.65
N LYS A 408 -11.77 -5.08 3.36
CA LYS A 408 -13.17 -4.67 3.55
C LYS A 408 -13.87 -4.29 2.23
N ALA A 409 -15.21 -4.39 2.20
CA ALA A 409 -16.03 -3.99 1.06
C ALA A 409 -15.80 -2.52 0.66
N LYS A 410 -15.74 -1.66 1.68
CA LYS A 410 -15.44 -0.23 1.57
C LYS A 410 -14.52 0.21 2.70
N HIS A 411 -13.79 1.30 2.48
CA HIS A 411 -13.10 1.97 3.58
C HIS A 411 -14.12 2.53 4.57
N ALA A 412 -13.66 2.89 5.76
CA ALA A 412 -14.52 3.56 6.74
C ALA A 412 -15.10 4.86 6.12
N GLY A 413 -16.27 5.31 6.57
CA GLY A 413 -16.81 6.60 6.12
C GLY A 413 -15.85 7.76 6.47
N MET A 414 -15.97 8.88 5.76
CA MET A 414 -15.08 10.05 5.88
C MET A 414 -14.75 10.43 7.35
N HIS A 415 -15.75 10.51 8.22
CA HIS A 415 -15.58 10.89 9.63
C HIS A 415 -14.77 9.87 10.46
N ASN A 416 -14.80 8.60 10.07
CA ASN A 416 -14.08 7.53 10.76
C ASN A 416 -12.64 7.43 10.25
N ILE A 417 -12.39 7.68 8.95
CA ILE A 417 -11.02 7.71 8.41
C ILE A 417 -10.23 8.85 9.04
N ALA A 418 -10.85 10.03 9.21
CA ALA A 418 -10.18 11.17 9.83
C ALA A 418 -9.74 10.91 11.29
N LYS A 419 -10.31 9.90 11.95
CA LYS A 419 -9.99 9.51 13.34
C LYS A 419 -9.08 8.29 13.44
N SER A 420 -8.86 7.56 12.34
CA SER A 420 -8.00 6.38 12.34
C SER A 420 -6.54 6.77 12.14
N HIS A 421 -5.65 6.26 13.00
CA HIS A 421 -4.21 6.36 12.77
C HIS A 421 -3.85 5.60 11.49
N ASN A 422 -3.27 6.28 10.50
CA ASN A 422 -2.75 5.69 9.28
C ASN A 422 -1.26 6.06 9.11
N ARG A 423 -0.56 5.52 8.11
CA ARG A 423 0.77 6.05 7.79
C ARG A 423 0.61 7.42 7.09
N PRO A 424 1.56 8.36 7.24
CA PRO A 424 1.68 9.51 6.35
C PRO A 424 1.70 9.08 4.89
N MET A 425 1.17 9.91 3.98
CA MET A 425 1.04 9.57 2.56
C MET A 425 2.38 9.14 1.94
N ILE A 426 3.47 9.79 2.35
CA ILE A 426 4.82 9.53 1.86
C ILE A 426 5.33 8.11 2.16
N LEU A 427 4.84 7.48 3.23
CA LEU A 427 5.25 6.13 3.63
C LEU A 427 4.37 5.02 3.00
N ILE A 428 3.21 5.39 2.42
CA ILE A 428 2.28 4.44 1.80
C ILE A 428 2.49 4.35 0.27
N GLY A 429 3.08 5.38 -0.34
CA GLY A 429 3.20 5.48 -1.80
C GLY A 429 1.90 5.99 -2.44
N GLY A 430 1.77 7.32 -2.50
CA GLY A 430 0.59 8.07 -2.98
C GLY A 430 0.05 7.65 -4.36
#